data_AF-A0A135P109-F1
#
_entry.id   AF-A0A135P109-F1
#
_cell.length_a   1.000
_cell.length_b   1.000
_cell.length_c   1.000
_cell.angle_alpha   90.00
_cell.angle_beta   90.00
_cell.angle_gamma   90.00
#
_symmetry.space_group_name_H-M   'P 1'
#
loop_
_entity.id
_entity.type
_entity.pdbx_description
1 polymer ?
#
loop_
_entity_poly.entity_id
_entity_poly.type
_entity_poly.pdbx_seq_one_letter_code
_entity_poly.pdbx_strand_id
1 'polypeptide(L)'
;MVDPLEQYRPKQRTLARSVLDRLLDDAPDLENDPPASLSDQVREMREVIRRDLETLLNTRRNPAGPPADFKELPDALVSYGVDGILSANLVTDASKAKLAQTIERRISMFETRLADVRVSIMKNRMDGDRALRMRIQATFRLHEGMPPISFESKIDPSTQRFLVEASNG
;
A
#
# COMPACT_ATOMS: atom_id res chain seq x y z
N MET A 1 5.62 -4.37 -46.95
CA MET A 1 5.27 -5.65 -46.30
C MET A 1 5.32 -5.42 -44.81
N VAL A 2 4.19 -5.58 -44.12
CA VAL A 2 4.13 -5.49 -42.65
C VAL A 2 4.80 -6.76 -42.11
N ASP A 3 5.69 -6.61 -41.13
CA ASP A 3 6.40 -7.72 -40.51
C ASP A 3 5.36 -8.68 -39.86
N PRO A 4 5.27 -9.96 -40.29
CA PRO A 4 4.32 -10.93 -39.74
C PRO A 4 4.56 -11.23 -38.25
N LEU A 5 5.66 -10.75 -37.66
CA LEU A 5 5.95 -10.83 -36.23
C LEU A 5 5.37 -9.66 -35.40
N GLU A 6 4.92 -8.57 -36.03
CA GLU A 6 4.25 -7.44 -35.35
C GLU A 6 2.97 -7.85 -34.60
N GLN A 7 2.28 -8.90 -35.05
CA GLN A 7 1.09 -9.43 -34.37
C GLN A 7 1.41 -10.12 -33.03
N TYR A 8 2.65 -10.59 -32.86
CA TYR A 8 3.13 -11.24 -31.64
C TYR A 8 3.89 -10.29 -30.72
N ARG A 9 4.15 -9.05 -31.17
CA ARG A 9 4.59 -8.00 -30.25
C ARG A 9 3.46 -7.75 -29.25
N PRO A 10 3.74 -7.74 -27.93
CA PRO A 10 2.72 -7.38 -26.95
C PRO A 10 2.21 -5.97 -27.25
N LYS A 11 1.00 -5.87 -27.83
CA LYS A 11 0.44 -4.62 -28.36
C LYS A 11 0.10 -3.61 -27.26
N GLN A 12 -0.07 -4.08 -26.03
CA GLN A 12 -0.23 -3.26 -24.84
C GLN A 12 0.49 -3.96 -23.69
N ARG A 13 1.35 -3.23 -22.98
CA ARG A 13 1.84 -3.68 -21.67
C ARG A 13 0.66 -3.59 -20.71
N THR A 14 0.11 -4.72 -20.31
CA THR A 14 -0.95 -4.79 -19.29
C THR A 14 -0.31 -5.00 -17.93
N LEU A 15 -0.52 -4.08 -16.99
CA LEU A 15 -0.12 -4.28 -15.61
C LEU A 15 -1.14 -5.21 -14.93
N ALA A 16 -0.68 -6.36 -14.44
CA ALA A 16 -1.56 -7.31 -13.77
C ALA A 16 -2.03 -6.75 -12.42
N ARG A 17 -3.34 -6.47 -12.31
CA ARG A 17 -4.03 -6.11 -11.06
C ARG A 17 -4.17 -7.33 -10.14
N SER A 18 -4.55 -7.09 -8.88
CA SER A 18 -4.86 -8.19 -7.95
C SER A 18 -5.95 -9.10 -8.51
N VAL A 19 -6.05 -10.34 -8.03
CA VAL A 19 -7.13 -11.25 -8.46
C VAL A 19 -8.49 -10.64 -8.14
N LEU A 20 -8.63 -10.01 -6.97
CA LEU A 20 -9.87 -9.39 -6.54
C LEU A 20 -10.29 -8.27 -7.50
N ASP A 21 -9.36 -7.37 -7.88
CA ASP A 21 -9.66 -6.26 -8.81
C ASP A 21 -9.93 -6.70 -10.24
N ARG A 22 -9.60 -7.94 -10.59
CA ARG A 22 -9.97 -8.52 -11.89
C ARG A 22 -11.31 -9.23 -11.85
N LEU A 23 -11.85 -9.49 -10.66
CA LEU A 23 -13.15 -10.10 -10.43
C LEU A 23 -14.22 -9.08 -10.04
N LEU A 24 -13.79 -7.89 -9.61
CA LEU A 24 -14.66 -6.75 -9.34
C LEU A 24 -14.81 -5.93 -10.62
N ASP A 25 -16.06 -5.56 -10.91
CA ASP A 25 -16.42 -4.67 -12.01
C ASP A 25 -16.91 -3.35 -11.43
N ASP A 26 -16.11 -2.29 -11.62
CA ASP A 26 -16.42 -0.95 -11.16
C ASP A 26 -17.40 -0.22 -12.10
N ALA A 27 -17.63 -0.74 -13.32
CA ALA A 27 -18.48 -0.13 -14.33
C ALA A 27 -19.42 -1.19 -14.98
N PRO A 28 -20.30 -1.82 -14.20
CA PRO A 28 -21.15 -2.94 -14.66
C PRO A 28 -22.14 -2.56 -15.77
N ASP A 29 -22.38 -1.26 -15.98
CA ASP A 29 -23.24 -0.74 -17.04
C ASP A 29 -22.53 -0.65 -18.40
N LEU A 30 -21.20 -0.84 -18.45
CA LEU A 30 -20.40 -0.84 -19.68
C LEU A 30 -20.21 -2.27 -20.18
N GLU A 31 -20.49 -2.49 -21.47
CA GLU A 31 -20.32 -3.81 -22.08
C GLU A 31 -18.85 -4.21 -22.26
N ASN A 32 -17.94 -3.23 -22.35
CA ASN A 32 -16.50 -3.44 -22.45
C ASN A 32 -15.74 -2.32 -21.72
N ASP A 33 -14.62 -2.69 -21.09
CA ASP A 33 -13.69 -1.74 -20.50
C ASP A 33 -13.07 -0.83 -21.59
N PRO A 34 -12.92 0.48 -21.32
CA PRO A 34 -12.25 1.38 -22.25
C PRO A 34 -10.76 1.01 -22.40
N PRO A 35 -10.16 1.25 -23.57
CA PRO A 35 -8.73 1.01 -23.77
C PRO A 35 -7.90 1.92 -22.85
N ALA A 36 -7.18 1.34 -21.89
CA ALA A 36 -6.36 2.08 -20.95
C ALA A 36 -4.94 2.31 -21.50
N SER A 37 -4.51 3.58 -21.54
CA SER A 37 -3.10 3.91 -21.81
C SER A 37 -2.20 3.38 -20.67
N LEU A 38 -0.89 3.25 -20.91
CA LEU A 38 0.04 2.86 -19.85
C LEU A 38 -0.02 3.83 -18.65
N SER A 39 -0.19 5.13 -18.91
CA SER A 39 -0.37 6.15 -17.87
C SER A 39 -1.64 5.94 -17.05
N ASP A 40 -2.75 5.54 -17.67
CA ASP A 40 -3.99 5.25 -16.96
C ASP A 40 -3.84 4.00 -16.09
N GLN A 41 -3.23 2.94 -16.62
CA GLN A 41 -2.96 1.72 -15.87
C GLN A 41 -2.04 1.97 -14.66
N VAL A 42 -1.04 2.85 -14.78
CA VAL A 42 -0.18 3.25 -13.65
C VAL A 42 -0.97 4.02 -12.60
N ARG A 43 -1.83 4.95 -13.02
CA ARG A 43 -2.70 5.71 -12.11
C ARG A 43 -3.65 4.79 -11.36
N GLU A 44 -4.29 3.86 -12.06
CA GLU A 44 -5.16 2.84 -11.47
C GLU A 44 -4.41 1.95 -10.49
N MET A 45 -3.23 1.44 -10.87
CA MET A 45 -2.41 0.61 -9.99
C MET A 45 -2.04 1.35 -8.71
N ARG A 46 -1.71 2.64 -8.81
CA ARG A 46 -1.45 3.50 -7.65
C ARG A 46 -2.66 3.62 -6.73
N GLU A 47 -3.87 3.78 -7.27
CA GLU A 47 -5.10 3.86 -6.45
C GLU A 47 -5.47 2.52 -5.80
N VAL A 48 -5.29 1.41 -6.51
CA VAL A 48 -5.47 0.07 -5.93
C VAL A 48 -4.50 -0.15 -4.78
N ILE A 49 -3.22 0.15 -4.96
CA ILE A 49 -2.22 0.03 -3.89
C ILE A 49 -2.58 0.96 -2.71
N ARG A 50 -3.01 2.20 -2.98
CA ARG A 50 -3.45 3.13 -1.93
C ARG A 50 -4.58 2.54 -1.08
N ARG A 51 -5.61 1.98 -1.72
CA ARG A 51 -6.76 1.33 -1.06
C ARG A 51 -6.32 0.12 -0.24
N ASP A 52 -5.44 -0.71 -0.79
CA ASP A 52 -4.99 -1.94 -0.13
C ASP A 52 -4.07 -1.62 1.07
N LEU A 53 -3.23 -0.58 0.97
CA LEU A 53 -2.49 -0.02 2.10
C LEU A 53 -3.42 0.50 3.19
N GLU A 54 -4.46 1.27 2.82
CA GLU A 54 -5.43 1.78 3.77
C GLU A 54 -6.18 0.64 4.49
N THR A 55 -6.55 -0.41 3.76
CA THR A 55 -7.18 -1.61 4.32
C THR A 55 -6.24 -2.34 5.29
N LEU A 56 -4.97 -2.51 4.91
CA LEU A 56 -3.95 -3.13 5.75
C LEU A 56 -3.74 -2.35 7.05
N LEU A 57 -3.58 -1.03 6.95
CA LEU A 57 -3.27 -0.18 8.11
C LEU A 57 -4.48 0.00 9.04
N ASN A 58 -5.70 -0.07 8.53
CA ASN A 58 -6.91 0.01 9.36
C ASN A 58 -7.38 -1.34 9.90
N THR A 59 -6.86 -2.46 9.38
CA THR A 59 -7.19 -3.79 9.93
C THR A 59 -6.41 -4.04 11.22
N ARG A 60 -7.13 -4.47 12.28
CA ARG A 60 -6.54 -4.81 13.57
C ARG A 60 -6.28 -6.30 13.66
N ARG A 61 -5.04 -6.69 13.90
CA ARG A 61 -4.68 -8.09 14.15
C ARG A 61 -4.83 -8.45 15.64
N ASN A 62 -4.92 -9.74 15.92
CA ASN A 62 -4.92 -10.24 17.30
C ASN A 62 -3.60 -9.86 18.01
N PRO A 63 -3.64 -9.11 19.13
CA PRO A 63 -2.43 -8.72 19.87
C PRO A 63 -1.62 -9.91 20.41
N ALA A 64 -2.27 -11.02 20.74
CA ALA A 64 -1.59 -12.23 21.20
C ALA A 64 -0.74 -12.88 20.10
N GLY A 65 -1.05 -12.58 18.82
CA GLY A 65 -0.44 -13.25 17.68
C GLY A 65 -0.69 -14.76 17.65
N PRO A 66 -0.18 -15.46 16.64
CA PRO A 66 -0.17 -16.92 16.62
C PRO A 66 0.83 -17.48 17.66
N PRO A 67 0.56 -18.67 18.24
CA PRO A 67 1.51 -19.35 19.12
C PRO A 67 2.88 -19.56 18.47
N ALA A 68 3.95 -19.48 19.26
CA ALA A 68 5.33 -19.57 18.78
C ALA A 68 5.69 -20.93 18.14
N ASP A 69 4.94 -21.99 18.49
CA ASP A 69 5.11 -23.32 17.92
C ASP A 69 4.79 -23.37 16.41
N PHE A 70 3.97 -22.42 15.92
CA PHE A 70 3.56 -22.35 14.54
C PHE A 70 4.38 -21.30 13.76
N LYS A 71 5.56 -21.69 13.31
CA LYS A 71 6.54 -20.79 12.67
C LYS A 71 6.09 -20.10 11.38
N GLU A 72 5.13 -20.68 10.65
CA GLU A 72 4.61 -20.14 9.39
C GLU A 72 3.46 -19.13 9.60
N LEU A 73 2.79 -19.15 10.76
CA LEU A 73 1.66 -18.27 11.03
C LEU A 73 1.99 -16.78 11.22
N PRO A 74 3.17 -16.39 11.75
CA PRO A 74 3.61 -15.00 11.78
C PRO A 74 3.58 -14.34 10.40
N ASP A 75 3.87 -15.12 9.36
CA ASP A 75 3.94 -14.63 7.99
C ASP A 75 2.66 -14.93 7.15
N ALA A 76 1.61 -15.45 7.80
CA ALA A 76 0.35 -15.80 7.15
C ALA A 76 -0.72 -14.70 7.27
N LEU A 77 -1.84 -14.90 6.55
CA LEU A 77 -2.99 -13.99 6.54
C LEU A 77 -3.59 -13.76 7.93
N VAL A 78 -3.45 -14.71 8.88
CA VAL A 78 -3.88 -14.54 10.27
C VAL A 78 -3.19 -13.36 10.98
N SER A 79 -2.03 -12.96 10.46
CA SER A 79 -1.23 -11.83 10.96
C SER A 79 -1.47 -10.54 10.14
N TYR A 80 -2.44 -10.52 9.23
CA TYR A 80 -2.80 -9.35 8.42
C TYR A 80 -3.33 -8.21 9.29
N GLY A 81 -2.86 -7.00 9.02
CA GLY A 81 -3.19 -5.81 9.77
C GLY A 81 -2.04 -5.28 10.64
N VAL A 82 -2.36 -4.27 11.45
CA VAL A 82 -1.44 -3.64 12.40
C VAL A 82 -1.86 -3.92 13.84
N ASP A 83 -0.88 -3.85 14.75
CA ASP A 83 -1.13 -3.97 16.18
C ASP A 83 -1.93 -2.78 16.71
N GLY A 84 -2.94 -3.06 17.55
CA GLY A 84 -3.82 -2.04 18.13
C GLY A 84 -3.17 -1.10 19.17
N ILE A 85 -1.87 -1.27 19.45
CA ILE A 85 -1.14 -0.48 20.46
C ILE A 85 -0.40 0.69 19.78
N LEU A 86 -1.13 1.47 18.98
CA LEU A 86 -0.68 2.82 18.58
C LEU A 86 -0.84 3.83 19.73
N SER A 87 -1.51 3.43 20.81
CA SER A 87 -1.78 4.22 22.02
C SER A 87 -0.57 4.42 22.94
N ALA A 88 0.53 3.67 22.75
CA ALA A 88 1.73 3.81 23.57
C ALA A 88 2.56 5.03 23.14
N ASN A 89 2.18 6.21 23.62
CA ASN A 89 2.99 7.45 23.64
C ASN A 89 3.91 7.65 22.43
N LEU A 90 3.33 8.07 21.30
CA LEU A 90 4.05 8.58 20.11
C LEU A 90 4.72 9.95 20.36
N VAL A 91 5.06 10.22 21.60
CA VAL A 91 5.66 11.45 22.10
C VAL A 91 7.16 11.47 21.81
N THR A 92 7.82 10.32 21.93
CA THR A 92 9.27 10.22 21.72
C THR A 92 9.62 9.88 20.28
N ASP A 93 10.77 10.37 19.81
CA ASP A 93 11.26 10.03 18.47
C ASP A 93 11.63 8.55 18.34
N ALA A 94 12.03 7.90 19.44
CA ALA A 94 12.25 6.45 19.47
C ALA A 94 10.96 5.64 19.25
N SER A 95 9.85 6.05 19.89
CA SER A 95 8.54 5.41 19.67
C SER A 95 8.07 5.58 18.22
N LYS A 96 8.28 6.76 17.63
CA LYS A 96 7.95 7.03 16.22
C LYS A 96 8.77 6.17 15.26
N ALA A 97 10.09 6.05 15.50
CA ALA A 97 10.95 5.20 14.69
C ALA A 97 10.54 3.72 14.76
N LYS A 98 10.19 3.22 15.96
CA LYS A 98 9.69 1.85 16.14
C LYS A 98 8.38 1.61 15.40
N LEU A 99 7.46 2.59 15.43
CA LEU A 99 6.21 2.52 14.68
C LEU A 99 6.48 2.47 13.17
N ALA A 100 7.33 3.36 12.67
CA ALA A 100 7.71 3.40 11.26
C ALA A 100 8.28 2.04 10.79
N GLN A 101 9.21 1.46 11.55
CA GLN A 101 9.79 0.16 11.25
C GLN A 101 8.75 -0.98 11.24
N THR A 102 7.80 -0.93 12.18
CA THR A 102 6.74 -1.94 12.26
C THR A 102 5.82 -1.86 11.04
N ILE A 103 5.42 -0.66 10.65
CA ILE A 103 4.58 -0.43 9.46
C ILE A 103 5.34 -0.83 8.19
N GLU A 104 6.62 -0.45 8.08
CA GLU A 104 7.49 -0.81 6.96
C GLU A 104 7.57 -2.32 6.75
N ARG A 105 7.77 -3.09 7.85
CA ARG A 105 7.78 -4.56 7.80
C ARG A 105 6.44 -5.11 7.34
N ARG A 106 5.32 -4.56 7.82
CA ARG A 106 3.97 -5.02 7.46
C ARG A 106 3.65 -4.76 5.99
N ILE A 107 3.97 -3.57 5.49
CA ILE A 107 3.75 -3.24 4.08
C ILE A 107 4.60 -4.15 3.19
N SER A 108 5.90 -4.28 3.49
CA SER A 108 6.82 -5.15 2.73
C SER A 108 6.36 -6.61 2.64
N MET A 109 5.60 -7.05 3.64
CA MET A 109 5.14 -8.42 3.76
C MET A 109 3.81 -8.67 3.05
N PHE A 110 2.83 -7.77 3.20
CA PHE A 110 1.47 -7.96 2.67
C PHE A 110 1.21 -7.25 1.33
N GLU A 111 1.98 -6.21 0.99
CA GLU A 111 1.88 -5.51 -0.28
C GLU A 111 3.04 -5.90 -1.21
N THR A 112 2.93 -7.09 -1.80
CA THR A 112 4.00 -7.71 -2.60
C THR A 112 4.31 -6.99 -3.92
N ARG A 113 3.44 -6.07 -4.35
CA ARG A 113 3.67 -5.25 -5.57
C ARG A 113 4.68 -4.14 -5.33
N LEU A 114 4.98 -3.83 -4.07
CA LEU A 114 5.98 -2.85 -3.67
C LEU A 114 7.33 -3.51 -3.34
N ALA A 115 8.40 -2.76 -3.59
CA ALA A 115 9.77 -3.07 -3.17
C ALA A 115 10.39 -1.83 -2.52
N ASP A 116 11.52 -2.01 -1.83
CA ASP A 116 12.29 -0.94 -1.19
C ASP A 116 11.44 0.00 -0.31
N VAL A 117 10.48 -0.57 0.42
CA VAL A 117 9.53 0.21 1.22
C VAL A 117 10.27 0.92 2.34
N ARG A 118 10.06 2.23 2.46
CA ARG A 118 10.54 3.06 3.55
C ARG A 118 9.42 3.87 4.15
N VAL A 119 9.32 3.83 5.47
CA VAL A 119 8.30 4.58 6.21
C VAL A 119 8.96 5.62 7.10
N SER A 120 8.43 6.84 7.08
CA SER A 120 8.90 7.95 7.93
C SER A 120 7.74 8.66 8.59
N ILE A 121 7.88 9.02 9.86
CA ILE A 121 6.91 9.83 10.59
C ILE A 121 7.41 11.26 10.62
N MET A 122 6.64 12.17 10.01
CA MET A 122 6.98 13.58 9.91
C MET A 122 6.49 14.35 11.14
N LYS A 123 7.21 15.42 11.49
CA LYS A 123 6.72 16.41 12.45
C LYS A 123 5.51 17.12 11.87
N ASN A 124 4.53 17.44 12.73
CA ASN A 124 3.35 18.13 12.25
C ASN A 124 3.68 19.59 11.90
N ARG A 125 3.02 20.12 10.86
CA ARG A 125 3.32 21.46 10.34
C ARG A 125 2.65 22.59 11.13
N MET A 126 1.62 22.28 11.92
CA MET A 126 0.86 23.25 12.71
C MET A 126 0.85 22.84 14.18
N ASP A 127 1.09 23.81 15.06
CA ASP A 127 0.91 23.64 16.51
C ASP A 127 -0.56 23.34 16.82
N GLY A 128 -0.82 22.22 17.50
CA GLY A 128 -2.16 21.79 17.90
C GLY A 128 -2.75 20.62 17.10
N ASP A 129 -2.18 20.28 15.94
CA ASP A 129 -2.64 19.11 15.18
C ASP A 129 -2.08 17.83 15.83
N ARG A 130 -2.97 17.04 16.44
CA ARG A 130 -2.62 15.77 17.09
C ARG A 130 -2.41 14.64 16.08
N ALA A 131 -2.82 14.82 14.82
CA ALA A 131 -2.66 13.78 13.81
C ALA A 131 -1.18 13.60 13.43
N LEU A 132 -0.68 12.37 13.45
CA LEU A 132 0.68 12.11 12.99
C LEU A 132 0.68 11.97 11.47
N ARG A 133 1.63 12.63 10.82
CA ARG A 133 1.82 12.48 9.38
C ARG A 133 2.88 11.43 9.14
N MET A 134 2.56 10.46 8.30
CA MET A 134 3.46 9.40 7.88
C MET A 134 3.66 9.51 6.36
N ARG A 135 4.86 9.20 5.88
CA ARG A 135 5.14 9.05 4.47
C ARG A 135 5.65 7.65 4.20
N ILE A 136 5.06 7.00 3.20
CA ILE A 136 5.44 5.68 2.70
C ILE A 136 6.06 5.90 1.32
N GLN A 137 7.31 5.49 1.14
CA GLN A 137 8.01 5.54 -0.15
C GLN A 137 8.35 4.12 -0.58
N ALA A 138 8.17 3.80 -1.85
CA ALA A 138 8.48 2.46 -2.37
C ALA A 138 8.75 2.50 -3.88
N THR A 139 9.27 1.40 -4.42
CA THR A 139 9.42 1.14 -5.85
C THR A 139 8.41 0.08 -6.29
N PHE A 140 8.04 0.08 -7.57
CA PHE A 140 7.18 -0.98 -8.12
C PHE A 140 8.01 -2.23 -8.39
N ARG A 141 7.63 -3.36 -7.79
CA ARG A 141 8.28 -4.66 -8.04
C ARG A 141 7.89 -5.24 -9.41
N LEU A 142 6.67 -4.98 -9.86
CA LEU A 142 6.10 -5.61 -11.07
C LEU A 142 6.64 -5.04 -12.39
N HIS A 143 7.29 -3.87 -12.38
CA HIS A 143 7.72 -3.24 -13.62
C HIS A 143 8.99 -2.39 -13.44
N GLU A 144 10.04 -2.78 -14.15
CA GLU A 144 11.27 -2.00 -14.23
C GLU A 144 11.03 -0.67 -14.97
N GLY A 145 11.66 0.40 -14.48
CA GLY A 145 11.59 1.74 -15.09
C GLY A 145 10.36 2.56 -14.69
N MET A 146 9.48 2.06 -13.82
CA MET A 146 8.45 2.91 -13.21
C MET A 146 9.06 3.90 -12.22
N PRO A 147 8.53 5.14 -12.15
CA PRO A 147 8.96 6.07 -11.13
C PRO A 147 8.62 5.53 -9.73
N PRO A 148 9.43 5.88 -8.70
CA PRO A 148 9.11 5.55 -7.33
C PRO A 148 7.76 6.14 -6.93
N ILE A 149 7.05 5.44 -6.05
CA ILE A 149 5.76 5.86 -5.53
C ILE A 149 5.89 6.39 -4.11
N SER A 150 5.10 7.41 -3.79
CA SER A 150 5.01 7.98 -2.46
C SER A 150 3.54 8.16 -2.07
N PHE A 151 3.23 7.79 -0.83
CA PHE A 151 1.95 8.03 -0.20
C PHE A 151 2.15 8.81 1.09
N GLU A 152 1.25 9.75 1.38
CA GLU A 152 1.18 10.38 2.69
C GLU A 152 -0.01 9.81 3.44
N SER A 153 0.15 9.58 4.73
CA SER A 153 -0.94 9.10 5.57
C SER A 153 -1.06 9.94 6.83
N LYS A 154 -2.31 10.22 7.21
CA LYS A 154 -2.65 10.85 8.48
C LYS A 154 -3.12 9.77 9.44
N ILE A 155 -2.52 9.77 10.62
CA ILE A 155 -2.88 8.89 11.72
C ILE A 155 -3.55 9.74 12.78
N ASP A 156 -4.85 9.54 12.97
CA ASP A 156 -5.56 10.17 14.08
C ASP A 156 -5.27 9.35 15.36
N PRO A 157 -4.58 9.90 16.37
CA PRO A 157 -4.24 9.14 17.58
C PRO A 157 -5.46 8.76 18.43
N SER A 158 -6.60 9.45 18.27
CA SER A 158 -7.81 9.20 19.05
C SER A 158 -8.60 8.02 18.50
N THR A 159 -8.76 7.96 17.18
CA THR A 159 -9.46 6.87 16.49
C THR A 159 -8.53 5.76 16.01
N GLN A 160 -7.22 6.02 16.04
CA GLN A 160 -6.16 5.19 15.48
C GLN A 160 -6.42 4.78 14.01
N ARG A 161 -7.10 5.65 13.25
CA ARG A 161 -7.40 5.43 11.84
C ARG A 161 -6.29 6.00 10.98
N PHE A 162 -6.00 5.29 9.89
CA PHE A 162 -5.08 5.70 8.85
C PHE A 162 -5.90 6.17 7.65
N LEU A 163 -5.65 7.39 7.20
CA LEU A 163 -6.11 7.88 5.91
C LEU A 163 -4.90 7.90 4.98
N VAL A 164 -4.94 7.20 3.85
CA VAL A 164 -3.82 7.18 2.89
C VAL A 164 -4.17 8.12 1.73
N GLU A 165 -3.51 9.27 1.70
CA GLU A 165 -3.59 10.27 0.64
C GLU A 165 -2.48 9.99 -0.39
N ALA A 166 -2.85 9.98 -1.67
CA ALA A 166 -1.85 9.90 -2.74
C ALA A 166 -1.22 11.30 -2.89
N SER A 167 0.08 11.44 -2.67
CA SER A 167 0.74 12.74 -2.90
C SER A 167 0.69 13.07 -4.39
N ASN A 168 0.22 14.27 -4.76
CA ASN A 168 0.25 14.78 -6.12
C ASN A 168 1.71 14.77 -6.60
N GLY A 169 2.00 13.86 -7.52
CA GLY A 169 3.26 13.71 -8.23
C GLY A 169 2.91 13.49 -9.67
#